data_AF-A0A2J6RIL8-F1
#
_entry.id   AF-A0A2J6RIL8-F1
#
_cell.length_a   1.000
_cell.length_b   1.000
_cell.length_c   1.000
_cell.angle_alpha   90.00
_cell.angle_beta   90.00
_cell.angle_gamma   90.00
#
_symmetry.space_group_name_H-M   'P 1'
#
loop_
_entity.id
_entity.type
_entity.pdbx_description
1 polymer ?
#
loop_
_entity_poly.entity_id
_entity_poly.type
_entity_poly.pdbx_seq_one_letter_code
_entity_poly.pdbx_strand_id
1 'polypeptide(L)'
;MAPAAKKQKVDNPPKSPIVFQSPGLKPDVSLKVFDVEFHVHSILLKLHSAFFRKFLDSPDKTVSPSTVNNDSASGTTPPGASAFGLSLVSVEFKYKWATKVDENEVEKWHLVEDNSKNEPFNLESFKGDKKTEGATFEKLLCAIYVLPYRIENAKVLTSLAEIADYYRALPIVSRTLSYALHDSQDFIRSIKCDPRTVFEAAAKLRHKVLFKDALVWVVGNWRYPAFKELSDRKLRQVARCAYGEIATKVANSSSSIFIGFTAVDEIWSESFRNSICEPQETWSMIREYFLYQEQINFPSFFRRIFERDDLPLDVSMSDLNIPGLLRNNLVLDRSPRSPGESDEEDEEYFLCGEIEDEDLPWDLEEVDW
;
A
#
# COMPACT_ATOMS: atom_id res chain seq x y z
N MET A 1 -22.96 -17.01 51.93
CA MET A 1 -22.47 -17.88 50.85
C MET A 1 -22.80 -17.20 49.53
N ALA A 2 -21.80 -16.60 48.86
CA ALA A 2 -21.94 -16.05 47.52
C ALA A 2 -21.50 -17.13 46.50
N PRO A 3 -22.15 -17.25 45.32
CA PRO A 3 -21.78 -18.28 44.36
C PRO A 3 -20.50 -17.90 43.62
N ALA A 4 -19.65 -18.91 43.40
CA ALA A 4 -18.38 -18.78 42.69
C ALA A 4 -18.60 -18.44 41.20
N ALA A 5 -17.85 -17.43 40.73
CA ALA A 5 -17.79 -17.08 39.32
C ALA A 5 -17.20 -18.25 38.51
N LYS A 6 -18.00 -18.78 37.58
CA LYS A 6 -17.59 -19.82 36.64
C LYS A 6 -16.60 -19.21 35.64
N LYS A 7 -15.38 -19.74 35.59
CA LYS A 7 -14.46 -19.54 34.46
C LYS A 7 -15.15 -20.07 33.20
N GLN A 8 -15.36 -19.19 32.22
CA GLN A 8 -15.96 -19.52 30.94
C GLN A 8 -14.94 -20.26 30.08
N LYS A 9 -15.28 -21.48 29.68
CA LYS A 9 -14.50 -22.34 28.79
C LYS A 9 -14.86 -21.93 27.37
N VAL A 10 -13.90 -21.41 26.61
CA VAL A 10 -14.08 -21.06 25.20
C VAL A 10 -14.03 -22.36 24.39
N ASP A 11 -15.18 -22.81 23.91
CA ASP A 11 -15.40 -24.06 23.16
C ASP A 11 -15.06 -23.95 21.66
N ASN A 12 -13.88 -23.42 21.32
CA ASN A 12 -13.30 -23.62 20.00
C ASN A 12 -11.96 -24.37 20.17
N PRO A 13 -11.69 -25.46 19.43
CA PRO A 13 -10.40 -26.10 19.49
C PRO A 13 -9.31 -25.06 19.17
N PRO A 14 -8.22 -24.99 19.96
CA PRO A 14 -7.19 -23.99 19.74
C PRO A 14 -6.64 -24.17 18.33
N LYS A 15 -6.78 -23.14 17.49
CA LYS A 15 -6.10 -23.09 16.20
C LYS A 15 -4.61 -23.28 16.48
N SER A 16 -3.98 -24.20 15.74
CA SER A 16 -2.54 -24.43 15.90
C SER A 16 -1.78 -23.13 15.68
N PRO A 17 -0.76 -22.85 16.51
CA PRO A 17 0.00 -21.61 16.40
C PRO A 17 0.73 -21.54 15.06
N ILE A 18 0.84 -20.34 14.49
CA ILE A 18 1.61 -20.07 13.28
C ILE A 18 3.07 -19.89 13.69
N VAL A 19 3.94 -20.78 13.23
CA VAL A 19 5.35 -20.80 13.61
C VAL A 19 6.21 -20.25 12.49
N PHE A 20 6.85 -19.10 12.72
CA PHE A 20 7.85 -18.57 11.80
C PHE A 20 9.19 -19.24 12.06
N GLN A 21 9.79 -19.81 11.03
CA GLN A 21 11.06 -20.54 11.12
C GLN A 21 12.24 -19.64 10.74
N SER A 22 13.38 -19.83 11.40
CA SER A 22 14.66 -19.22 11.00
C SER A 22 15.78 -20.25 11.22
N PRO A 23 16.66 -20.50 10.23
CA PRO A 23 17.68 -21.53 10.33
C PRO A 23 18.56 -21.38 11.58
N GLY A 24 18.68 -22.46 12.35
CA GLY A 24 19.53 -22.48 13.55
C GLY A 24 18.95 -21.77 14.78
N LEU A 25 17.74 -21.21 14.69
CA LEU A 25 17.07 -20.54 15.80
C LEU A 25 15.81 -21.29 16.24
N LYS A 26 15.48 -21.17 17.53
CA LYS A 26 14.21 -21.63 18.09
C LYS A 26 13.37 -20.40 18.43
N PRO A 27 12.05 -20.40 18.13
CA PRO A 27 11.17 -19.32 18.55
C PRO A 27 11.20 -19.13 20.07
N ASP A 28 11.42 -17.90 20.51
CA ASP A 28 11.54 -17.50 21.92
C ASP A 28 10.48 -16.46 22.33
N VAL A 29 9.61 -16.07 21.39
CA VAL A 29 8.48 -15.14 21.61
C VAL A 29 7.18 -15.82 21.19
N SER A 30 6.17 -15.78 22.05
CA SER A 30 4.76 -16.02 21.69
C SER A 30 4.00 -14.69 21.65
N LEU A 31 3.38 -14.39 20.51
CA LEU A 31 2.52 -13.22 20.31
C LEU A 31 1.08 -13.71 20.07
N LYS A 32 0.17 -13.38 20.99
CA LYS A 32 -1.25 -13.68 20.86
C LYS A 32 -2.01 -12.45 20.32
N VAL A 33 -2.26 -12.47 19.02
CA VAL A 33 -3.00 -11.43 18.30
C VAL A 33 -4.43 -11.91 18.10
N PHE A 34 -5.34 -11.42 18.94
CA PHE A 34 -6.71 -11.91 19.05
C PHE A 34 -6.79 -13.44 19.16
N ASP A 35 -7.35 -14.10 18.14
CA ASP A 35 -7.57 -15.55 18.08
C ASP A 35 -6.43 -16.32 17.39
N VAL A 36 -5.31 -15.63 17.10
CA VAL A 36 -4.14 -16.21 16.43
C VAL A 36 -2.93 -16.09 17.35
N GLU A 37 -2.21 -17.20 17.51
CA GLU A 37 -0.95 -17.24 18.24
C GLU A 37 0.21 -17.41 17.24
N PHE A 38 1.20 -16.53 17.34
CA PHE A 38 2.41 -16.55 16.51
C PHE A 38 3.63 -16.91 17.36
N HIS A 39 4.41 -17.87 16.91
CA HIS A 39 5.71 -18.19 17.50
C HIS A 39 6.81 -17.59 16.63
N VAL A 40 7.58 -16.66 17.20
CA VAL A 40 8.57 -15.84 16.49
C VAL A 40 9.88 -15.70 17.29
N HIS A 41 10.87 -15.06 16.66
CA HIS A 41 12.20 -14.85 17.18
C HIS A 41 12.40 -13.40 17.60
N SER A 42 12.74 -13.17 18.86
CA SER A 42 12.98 -11.84 19.43
C SER A 42 14.08 -11.08 18.67
N ILE A 43 15.11 -11.78 18.19
CA ILE A 43 16.22 -11.17 17.45
C ILE A 43 15.75 -10.48 16.16
N LEU A 44 14.84 -11.10 15.39
CA LEU A 44 14.33 -10.51 14.15
C LEU A 44 13.37 -9.36 14.42
N LEU A 45 12.51 -9.49 15.43
CA LEU A 45 11.67 -8.39 15.89
C LEU A 45 12.51 -7.17 16.28
N LYS A 46 13.54 -7.34 17.10
CA LYS A 46 14.42 -6.24 17.54
C LYS A 46 15.27 -5.64 16.43
N LEU A 47 15.63 -6.45 15.42
CA LEU A 47 16.38 -6.00 14.25
C LEU A 47 15.54 -5.02 13.43
N HIS A 48 14.27 -5.36 13.16
CA HIS A 48 13.41 -4.64 12.22
C HIS A 48 12.35 -3.73 12.87
N SER A 49 12.31 -3.65 14.19
CA SER A 49 11.38 -2.79 14.92
C SER A 49 12.05 -2.13 16.12
N ALA A 50 12.09 -0.80 16.12
CA ALA A 50 12.58 -0.03 17.26
C ALA A 50 11.68 -0.21 18.50
N PHE A 51 10.39 -0.46 18.30
CA PHE A 51 9.45 -0.79 19.38
C PHE A 51 9.89 -2.07 20.09
N PHE A 52 10.05 -3.19 19.38
CA PHE A 52 10.43 -4.45 20.01
C PHE A 52 11.83 -4.39 20.61
N ARG A 53 12.76 -3.64 20.00
CA ARG A 53 14.10 -3.38 20.56
C ARG A 53 14.03 -2.70 21.94
N LYS A 54 13.16 -1.71 22.09
CA LYS A 54 12.99 -0.97 23.35
C LYS A 54 12.26 -1.79 24.41
N PHE A 55 11.17 -2.47 24.01
CA PHE A 55 10.24 -3.03 25.00
C PHE A 55 10.48 -4.49 25.31
N LEU A 56 11.07 -5.33 24.44
CA LEU A 56 11.26 -6.74 24.79
C LEU A 56 12.17 -6.90 26.01
N ASP A 57 13.28 -6.16 26.09
CA ASP A 57 14.30 -6.28 27.14
C ASP A 57 14.19 -5.23 28.27
N SER A 58 13.05 -4.53 28.40
CA SER A 58 12.88 -3.48 29.42
C SER A 58 13.07 -4.02 30.86
N PRO A 59 13.84 -3.33 31.74
CA PRO A 59 14.20 -3.83 33.07
C PRO A 59 13.03 -3.97 34.05
N ASP A 60 11.87 -3.35 33.77
CA ASP A 60 10.63 -3.53 34.56
C ASP A 60 10.06 -4.96 34.45
N LYS A 61 10.65 -5.79 33.58
CA LYS A 61 10.27 -7.17 33.32
C LYS A 61 11.03 -8.10 34.25
N THR A 62 10.52 -8.22 35.47
CA THR A 62 11.03 -9.20 36.42
C THR A 62 10.95 -10.60 35.82
N VAL A 63 12.12 -11.18 35.52
CA VAL A 63 12.27 -12.59 35.21
C VAL A 63 11.52 -13.37 36.30
N SER A 64 10.53 -14.16 35.91
CA SER A 64 9.86 -15.05 36.85
C SER A 64 10.93 -15.98 37.42
N PRO A 65 11.14 -16.03 38.74
CA PRO A 65 12.13 -16.94 39.30
C PRO A 65 11.65 -18.36 39.00
N SER A 66 12.39 -19.04 38.13
CA SER A 66 12.31 -20.47 37.90
C SER A 66 12.21 -21.17 39.26
N THR A 67 11.10 -21.87 39.48
CA THR A 67 10.91 -22.68 40.68
C THR A 67 11.93 -23.81 40.65
N VAL A 68 13.04 -23.63 41.36
CA VAL A 68 14.02 -24.68 41.61
C VAL A 68 13.38 -25.65 42.59
N ASN A 69 12.68 -26.65 42.08
CA ASN A 69 12.40 -27.85 42.85
C ASN A 69 13.69 -28.67 42.90
N ASN A 70 14.39 -28.55 44.02
CA ASN A 70 15.36 -29.53 44.47
C ASN A 70 14.65 -30.86 44.64
N ASP A 71 15.04 -31.88 43.89
CA ASP A 71 14.94 -33.26 44.35
C ASP A 71 16.18 -34.03 43.91
N SER A 72 17.08 -34.20 44.88
CA SER A 72 18.18 -35.14 44.86
C SER A 72 17.65 -36.53 45.21
N ALA A 73 17.67 -37.49 44.27
CA ALA A 73 17.73 -38.91 44.61
C ALA A 73 18.27 -39.78 43.44
N SER A 74 19.53 -40.18 43.61
CA SER A 74 20.20 -41.40 43.14
C SER A 74 19.32 -42.57 42.66
N GLY A 75 19.67 -43.18 41.51
CA GLY A 75 19.37 -44.60 41.26
C GLY A 75 19.36 -45.07 39.78
N THR A 76 20.51 -45.60 39.33
CA THR A 76 20.75 -46.68 38.33
C THR A 76 19.68 -47.15 37.32
N THR A 77 20.10 -47.17 36.03
CA THR A 77 19.56 -47.81 34.79
C THR A 77 19.31 -49.35 34.89
N PRO A 78 18.59 -50.06 33.95
CA PRO A 78 18.76 -49.96 32.48
C PRO A 78 17.50 -50.39 31.62
N PRO A 79 17.59 -50.82 30.33
CA PRO A 79 16.89 -50.15 29.22
C PRO A 79 15.83 -51.01 28.52
N GLY A 80 14.78 -50.40 27.99
CA GLY A 80 13.87 -51.11 27.08
C GLY A 80 12.55 -50.41 26.83
N ALA A 81 12.07 -50.57 25.60
CA ALA A 81 10.79 -50.11 25.07
C ALA A 81 10.71 -48.63 24.65
N SER A 82 11.01 -48.44 23.38
CA SER A 82 10.38 -47.50 22.46
C SER A 82 8.93 -47.17 22.82
N ALA A 83 8.69 -45.91 23.17
CA ALA A 83 7.44 -45.23 22.94
C ALA A 83 7.78 -43.78 22.60
N PHE A 84 7.60 -43.40 21.33
CA PHE A 84 7.54 -42.01 20.91
C PHE A 84 6.26 -41.38 21.47
N GLY A 85 6.24 -41.14 22.78
CA GLY A 85 5.36 -40.16 23.38
C GLY A 85 5.95 -38.80 23.06
N LEU A 86 5.33 -38.06 22.14
CA LEU A 86 5.50 -36.62 22.03
C LEU A 86 5.05 -36.00 23.36
N SER A 87 5.95 -36.02 24.33
CA SER A 87 5.86 -35.16 25.50
C SER A 87 5.90 -33.75 24.94
N LEU A 88 4.75 -33.07 25.01
CA LEU A 88 4.65 -31.62 24.89
C LEU A 88 5.57 -31.03 25.96
N VAL A 89 6.85 -30.90 25.62
CA VAL A 89 7.74 -29.98 26.32
C VAL A 89 7.11 -28.63 26.08
N SER A 90 6.42 -28.13 27.10
CA SER A 90 5.97 -26.74 27.16
C SER A 90 7.22 -25.89 26.98
N VAL A 91 7.50 -25.47 25.74
CA VAL A 91 8.60 -24.57 25.44
C VAL A 91 8.29 -23.29 26.18
N GLU A 92 9.04 -23.02 27.24
CA GLU A 92 8.86 -21.80 28.01
C GLU A 92 9.38 -20.65 27.16
N PHE A 93 8.45 -19.94 26.50
CA PHE A 93 8.78 -18.74 25.73
C PHE A 93 9.36 -17.69 26.67
N LYS A 94 10.49 -17.10 26.25
CA LYS A 94 11.14 -16.01 26.98
C LYS A 94 10.25 -14.78 27.07
N TYR A 95 9.49 -14.51 26.01
CA TYR A 95 8.53 -13.41 25.97
C TYR A 95 7.16 -13.93 25.57
N LYS A 96 6.13 -13.52 26.32
CA LYS A 96 4.73 -13.77 25.98
C LYS A 96 4.03 -12.43 25.94
N TRP A 97 3.36 -12.15 24.83
CA TRP A 97 2.62 -10.90 24.63
C TRP A 97 1.24 -11.22 24.11
N ALA A 98 0.25 -10.43 24.53
CA ALA A 98 -1.14 -10.59 24.15
C ALA A 98 -1.74 -9.25 23.73
N THR A 99 -2.84 -9.34 22.98
CA THR A 99 -3.60 -8.17 22.54
C THR A 99 -4.28 -7.48 23.71
N LYS A 100 -4.11 -6.17 23.81
CA LYS A 100 -4.91 -5.27 24.63
C LYS A 100 -5.64 -4.28 23.73
N VAL A 101 -6.95 -4.15 23.90
CA VAL A 101 -7.77 -3.14 23.23
C VAL A 101 -7.54 -1.79 23.92
N ASP A 102 -7.43 -0.70 23.16
CA ASP A 102 -7.31 0.63 23.73
C ASP A 102 -8.62 1.03 24.42
N GLU A 103 -8.52 1.53 25.65
CA GLU A 103 -9.67 1.92 26.47
C GLU A 103 -10.36 3.17 25.91
N ASN A 104 -9.62 4.04 25.22
CA ASN A 104 -10.13 5.29 24.66
C ASN A 104 -10.58 5.13 23.20
N GLU A 105 -10.05 4.14 22.49
CA GLU A 105 -10.27 3.92 21.07
C GLU A 105 -10.64 2.45 20.81
N VAL A 106 -11.94 2.15 20.81
CA VAL A 106 -12.50 0.79 20.75
C VAL A 106 -12.19 0.00 19.46
N GLU A 107 -11.59 0.64 18.46
CA GLU A 107 -11.11 0.05 17.21
C GLU A 107 -9.59 -0.05 17.13
N LYS A 108 -8.86 0.43 18.15
CA LYS A 108 -7.41 0.31 18.24
C LYS A 108 -7.02 -0.74 19.26
N TRP A 109 -5.89 -1.38 18.99
CA TRP A 109 -5.32 -2.42 19.83
C TRP A 109 -3.80 -2.35 19.78
N HIS A 110 -3.16 -2.93 20.77
CA HIS A 110 -1.71 -3.06 20.83
C HIS A 110 -1.28 -4.32 21.59
N LEU A 111 -0.05 -4.74 21.41
CA LEU A 111 0.55 -5.83 22.16
C LEU A 111 1.05 -5.34 23.52
N VAL A 112 0.75 -6.10 24.57
CA VAL A 112 1.30 -5.94 25.92
C VAL A 112 1.84 -7.27 26.44
N GLU A 113 2.73 -7.22 27.43
CA GLU A 113 3.26 -8.43 28.05
C GLU A 113 2.14 -9.25 28.72
N ASP A 114 2.14 -10.56 28.49
CA ASP A 114 1.22 -11.50 29.13
C ASP A 114 1.80 -11.88 30.49
N ASN A 115 1.43 -11.12 31.53
CA ASN A 115 1.83 -11.36 32.90
C ASN A 115 0.61 -11.32 33.82
N SER A 116 0.72 -11.96 34.99
CA SER A 116 -0.40 -12.06 35.95
C SER A 116 -0.84 -10.72 36.55
N LYS A 117 -0.09 -9.63 36.32
CA LYS A 117 -0.43 -8.28 36.76
C LYS A 117 -1.38 -7.59 35.78
N ASN A 118 -1.40 -8.04 34.53
CA ASN A 118 -2.34 -7.57 33.53
C ASN A 118 -3.63 -8.39 33.66
N GLU A 119 -4.73 -7.73 33.98
CA GLU A 119 -6.06 -8.35 34.04
C GLU A 119 -6.39 -9.05 32.72
N PRO A 120 -7.25 -10.11 32.73
CA PRO A 120 -7.64 -10.78 31.50
C PRO A 120 -8.19 -9.76 30.50
N PHE A 121 -7.49 -9.62 29.37
CA PHE A 121 -7.83 -8.63 28.37
C PHE A 121 -9.23 -8.91 27.83
N ASN A 122 -10.15 -7.96 28.03
CA ASN A 122 -11.48 -8.05 27.44
C ASN A 122 -11.38 -7.76 25.95
N LEU A 123 -11.25 -8.81 25.14
CA LEU A 123 -11.24 -8.71 23.68
C LEU A 123 -12.64 -8.52 23.09
N GLU A 124 -13.72 -8.64 23.87
CA GLU A 124 -15.10 -8.43 23.41
C GLU A 124 -15.42 -6.95 23.19
N SER A 125 -14.66 -6.04 23.78
CA SER A 125 -14.82 -4.60 23.58
C SER A 125 -14.33 -4.11 22.21
N PHE A 126 -13.53 -4.92 21.51
CA PHE A 126 -13.01 -4.57 20.19
C PHE A 126 -14.12 -4.57 19.15
N LYS A 127 -14.34 -3.41 18.52
CA LYS A 127 -15.37 -3.25 17.48
C LYS A 127 -14.88 -3.52 16.05
N GLY A 128 -13.58 -3.63 15.84
CA GLY A 128 -12.99 -3.92 14.54
C GLY A 128 -13.07 -5.41 14.15
N ASP A 129 -12.58 -5.73 12.95
CA ASP A 129 -12.50 -7.10 12.47
C ASP A 129 -11.20 -7.78 12.93
N LYS A 130 -11.32 -8.55 14.01
CA LYS A 130 -10.22 -9.33 14.60
C LYS A 130 -9.48 -10.21 13.60
N LYS A 131 -10.19 -10.78 12.61
CA LYS A 131 -9.60 -11.67 11.61
C LYS A 131 -8.73 -10.87 10.65
N THR A 132 -9.24 -9.72 10.19
CA THR A 132 -8.49 -8.83 9.29
C THR A 132 -7.27 -8.22 10.00
N GLU A 133 -7.39 -7.83 11.27
CA GLU A 133 -6.25 -7.35 12.07
C GLU A 133 -5.18 -8.43 12.26
N GLY A 134 -5.59 -9.65 12.63
CA GLY A 134 -4.66 -10.79 12.77
C GLY A 134 -3.94 -11.12 11.46
N ALA A 135 -4.66 -11.12 10.33
CA ALA A 135 -4.08 -11.34 9.00
C ALA A 135 -3.13 -10.19 8.57
N THR A 136 -3.45 -8.95 8.93
CA THR A 136 -2.60 -7.79 8.62
C THR A 136 -1.32 -7.82 9.46
N PHE A 137 -1.42 -8.19 10.73
CA PHE A 137 -0.26 -8.41 11.60
C PHE A 137 0.61 -9.57 11.11
N GLU A 138 0.01 -10.66 10.61
CA GLU A 138 0.75 -11.74 9.96
C GLU A 138 1.57 -11.23 8.77
N LYS A 139 1.02 -10.33 7.93
CA LYS A 139 1.78 -9.71 6.82
C LYS A 139 2.95 -8.86 7.31
N LEU A 140 2.81 -8.15 8.43
CA LEU A 140 3.94 -7.46 9.07
C LEU A 140 5.02 -8.46 9.50
N LEU A 141 4.64 -9.59 10.09
CA LEU A 141 5.60 -10.65 10.44
C LEU A 141 6.25 -11.24 9.18
N CYS A 142 5.50 -11.48 8.10
CA CYS A 142 6.07 -11.89 6.82
C CYS A 142 7.12 -10.89 6.32
N ALA A 143 6.84 -9.59 6.39
CA ALA A 143 7.83 -8.56 6.04
C ALA A 143 9.10 -8.64 6.91
N ILE A 144 8.96 -8.77 8.24
CA ILE A 144 10.08 -8.91 9.18
C ILE A 144 10.94 -10.14 8.86
N TYR A 145 10.33 -11.24 8.42
CA TYR A 145 11.02 -12.46 8.04
C TYR A 145 11.41 -12.53 6.56
N VAL A 146 11.10 -11.49 5.77
CA VAL A 146 11.31 -11.47 4.32
C VAL A 146 10.64 -12.67 3.63
N LEU A 147 9.44 -13.03 4.12
CA LEU A 147 8.59 -14.06 3.52
C LEU A 147 7.59 -13.43 2.53
N PRO A 148 7.15 -14.16 1.51
CA PRO A 148 6.13 -13.66 0.59
C PRO A 148 4.82 -13.31 1.29
N TYR A 149 4.20 -12.20 0.88
CA TYR A 149 2.85 -11.80 1.26
C TYR A 149 2.20 -11.03 0.11
N ARG A 150 0.88 -10.88 0.16
CA ARG A 150 0.09 -10.14 -0.85
C ARG A 150 -0.68 -9.01 -0.20
N ILE A 151 -0.96 -7.99 -1.01
CA ILE A 151 -1.83 -6.87 -0.70
C ILE A 151 -3.10 -7.05 -1.53
N GLU A 152 -4.23 -7.22 -0.86
CA GLU A 152 -5.49 -7.53 -1.54
C GLU A 152 -6.21 -6.27 -2.03
N ASN A 153 -6.06 -5.14 -1.32
CA ASN A 153 -6.73 -3.88 -1.62
C ASN A 153 -6.06 -2.71 -0.86
N ALA A 154 -6.49 -1.48 -1.17
CA ALA A 154 -5.98 -0.26 -0.54
C ALA A 154 -6.14 -0.26 0.99
N LYS A 155 -7.25 -0.81 1.52
CA LYS A 155 -7.49 -0.89 2.96
C LYS A 155 -6.43 -1.73 3.67
N VAL A 156 -6.07 -2.90 3.11
CA VAL A 156 -5.02 -3.75 3.68
C VAL A 156 -3.66 -3.05 3.65
N LEU A 157 -3.33 -2.33 2.57
CA LEU A 157 -2.08 -1.55 2.49
C LEU A 157 -2.02 -0.50 3.59
N THR A 158 -3.10 0.25 3.78
CA THR A 158 -3.20 1.30 4.81
C THR A 158 -3.09 0.72 6.21
N SER A 159 -3.86 -0.34 6.52
CA SER A 159 -3.76 -1.01 7.83
C SER A 159 -2.36 -1.57 8.08
N LEU A 160 -1.71 -2.15 7.07
CA LEU A 160 -0.32 -2.61 7.19
C LEU A 160 0.64 -1.45 7.48
N ALA A 161 0.48 -0.31 6.81
CA ALA A 161 1.28 0.89 7.06
C ALA A 161 1.06 1.47 8.47
N GLU A 162 -0.19 1.45 8.96
CA GLU A 162 -0.53 1.91 10.31
C GLU A 162 0.08 1.02 11.40
N ILE A 163 -0.06 -0.30 11.26
CA ILE A 163 0.52 -1.26 12.20
C ILE A 163 2.06 -1.17 12.15
N ALA A 164 2.65 -1.06 10.96
CA ALA A 164 4.09 -0.90 10.81
C ALA A 164 4.60 0.40 11.43
N ASP A 165 3.88 1.51 11.30
CA ASP A 165 4.21 2.78 11.94
C ASP A 165 4.17 2.66 13.47
N TYR A 166 3.08 2.09 14.01
CA TYR A 166 2.94 1.85 15.45
C TYR A 166 4.10 1.02 16.02
N TYR A 167 4.42 -0.11 15.37
CA TYR A 167 5.53 -0.98 15.76
C TYR A 167 6.89 -0.51 15.24
N ARG A 168 7.01 0.70 14.67
CA ARG A 168 8.29 1.28 14.18
C ARG A 168 9.05 0.34 13.23
N ALA A 169 8.33 -0.18 12.25
CA ALA A 169 8.74 -1.18 11.28
C ALA A 169 8.39 -0.78 9.83
N LEU A 170 8.13 0.51 9.56
CA LEU A 170 7.89 1.02 8.21
C LEU A 170 9.03 0.68 7.22
N PRO A 171 10.33 0.82 7.58
CA PRO A 171 11.40 0.56 6.62
C PRO A 171 11.44 -0.88 6.11
N ILE A 172 11.18 -1.87 6.97
CA ILE A 172 11.17 -3.28 6.55
C ILE A 172 10.00 -3.58 5.63
N VAL A 173 8.81 -3.05 5.94
CA VAL A 173 7.62 -3.21 5.08
C VAL A 173 7.85 -2.55 3.73
N SER A 174 8.39 -1.34 3.70
CA SER A 174 8.75 -0.63 2.46
C SER A 174 9.69 -1.48 1.60
N ARG A 175 10.76 -2.01 2.20
CA ARG A 175 11.77 -2.82 1.49
C ARG A 175 11.18 -4.10 0.88
N THR A 176 10.25 -4.76 1.56
CA THR A 176 9.65 -6.00 1.07
C THR A 176 8.42 -5.78 0.19
N LEU A 177 7.85 -4.56 0.18
CA LEU A 177 6.62 -4.25 -0.54
C LEU A 177 6.75 -4.45 -2.04
N SER A 178 7.90 -4.15 -2.66
CA SER A 178 8.11 -4.40 -4.09
C SER A 178 7.86 -5.86 -4.49
N TYR A 179 8.28 -6.82 -3.65
CA TYR A 179 8.01 -8.25 -3.88
C TYR A 179 6.54 -8.59 -3.65
N ALA A 180 5.93 -8.00 -2.62
CA ALA A 180 4.51 -8.22 -2.36
C ALA A 180 3.63 -7.68 -3.50
N LEU A 181 3.97 -6.53 -4.08
CA LEU A 181 3.25 -5.93 -5.20
C LEU A 181 3.36 -6.76 -6.48
N HIS A 182 4.49 -7.43 -6.71
CA HIS A 182 4.63 -8.36 -7.82
C HIS A 182 3.54 -9.44 -7.79
N ASP A 183 3.25 -9.98 -6.60
CA ASP A 183 2.25 -11.03 -6.40
C ASP A 183 0.81 -10.49 -6.22
N SER A 184 0.63 -9.17 -6.31
CA SER A 184 -0.62 -8.45 -6.00
C SER A 184 -1.18 -7.69 -7.20
N GLN A 185 -1.15 -8.28 -8.39
CA GLN A 185 -1.56 -7.63 -9.64
C GLN A 185 -3.03 -7.15 -9.63
N ASP A 186 -3.92 -7.86 -8.94
CA ASP A 186 -5.33 -7.45 -8.82
C ASP A 186 -5.46 -6.16 -7.99
N PHE A 187 -4.65 -6.02 -6.94
CA PHE A 187 -4.55 -4.77 -6.19
C PHE A 187 -3.99 -3.64 -7.05
N ILE A 188 -2.92 -3.89 -7.81
CA ILE A 188 -2.31 -2.90 -8.70
C ILE A 188 -3.35 -2.32 -9.68
N ARG A 189 -4.14 -3.19 -10.32
CA ARG A 189 -5.22 -2.76 -11.23
C ARG A 189 -6.32 -1.98 -10.52
N SER A 190 -6.55 -2.24 -9.24
CA SER A 190 -7.56 -1.55 -8.42
C SER A 190 -7.12 -0.18 -7.89
N ILE A 191 -5.85 0.20 -8.03
CA ILE A 191 -5.32 1.48 -7.49
C ILE A 191 -6.14 2.67 -7.98
N LYS A 192 -6.55 2.65 -9.26
CA LYS A 192 -7.34 3.74 -9.85
C LYS A 192 -8.71 3.96 -9.19
N CYS A 193 -9.25 2.95 -8.52
CA CYS A 193 -10.53 3.06 -7.81
C CYS A 193 -10.40 3.82 -6.49
N ASP A 194 -9.21 3.80 -5.89
CA ASP A 194 -8.92 4.51 -4.64
C ASP A 194 -7.47 5.04 -4.61
N PRO A 195 -7.11 5.94 -5.54
CA PRO A 195 -5.72 6.32 -5.73
C PRO A 195 -5.22 7.20 -4.59
N ARG A 196 -6.11 7.91 -3.90
CA ARG A 196 -5.79 8.80 -2.77
C ARG A 196 -5.26 8.00 -1.59
N THR A 197 -6.00 6.98 -1.16
CA THR A 197 -5.61 6.16 -0.02
C THR A 197 -4.32 5.40 -0.31
N VAL A 198 -4.15 4.89 -1.53
CA VAL A 198 -2.88 4.24 -1.94
C VAL A 198 -1.73 5.26 -1.97
N PHE A 199 -1.95 6.48 -2.47
CA PHE A 199 -0.93 7.53 -2.51
C PHE A 199 -0.47 7.96 -1.11
N GLU A 200 -1.41 8.18 -0.19
CA GLU A 200 -1.11 8.50 1.22
C GLU A 200 -0.36 7.35 1.92
N ALA A 201 -0.79 6.09 1.71
CA ALA A 201 -0.11 4.92 2.28
C ALA A 201 1.29 4.73 1.70
N ALA A 202 1.46 4.91 0.38
CA ALA A 202 2.75 4.84 -0.29
C ALA A 202 3.72 5.92 0.21
N ALA A 203 3.21 7.12 0.47
CA ALA A 203 4.00 8.20 1.07
C ALA A 203 4.46 7.86 2.49
N LYS A 204 3.56 7.32 3.31
CA LYS A 204 3.86 6.88 4.68
C LYS A 204 4.91 5.76 4.71
N LEU A 205 4.82 4.82 3.78
CA LEU A 205 5.81 3.75 3.60
C LEU A 205 7.09 4.22 2.90
N ARG A 206 7.10 5.43 2.34
CA ARG A 206 8.18 5.95 1.48
C ARG A 206 8.52 5.02 0.31
N HIS A 207 7.53 4.31 -0.21
CA HIS A 207 7.73 3.34 -1.29
C HIS A 207 7.65 4.02 -2.65
N LYS A 208 8.81 4.44 -3.16
CA LYS A 208 8.99 5.23 -4.38
C LYS A 208 8.12 4.79 -5.57
N VAL A 209 8.23 3.53 -5.99
CA VAL A 209 7.56 3.06 -7.21
C VAL A 209 6.03 3.12 -7.07
N LEU A 210 5.52 2.69 -5.91
CA LEU A 210 4.08 2.73 -5.63
C LEU A 210 3.57 4.17 -5.51
N PHE A 211 4.38 5.07 -4.95
CA PHE A 211 4.04 6.48 -4.84
C PHE A 211 3.92 7.13 -6.22
N LYS A 212 4.88 6.89 -7.13
CA LYS A 212 4.83 7.43 -8.49
C LYS A 212 3.63 6.89 -9.28
N ASP A 213 3.36 5.58 -9.21
CA ASP A 213 2.20 4.98 -9.87
C ASP A 213 0.87 5.51 -9.31
N ALA A 214 0.74 5.62 -7.99
CA ALA A 214 -0.45 6.18 -7.37
C ALA A 214 -0.63 7.67 -7.72
N LEU A 215 0.47 8.43 -7.81
CA LEU A 215 0.46 9.83 -8.24
C LEU A 215 -0.16 9.97 -9.62
N VAL A 216 0.23 9.13 -10.58
CA VAL A 216 -0.33 9.13 -11.95
C VAL A 216 -1.86 9.04 -11.90
N TRP A 217 -2.41 8.12 -11.11
CA TRP A 217 -3.87 8.01 -10.95
C TRP A 217 -4.52 9.18 -10.20
N VAL A 218 -3.81 9.75 -9.22
CA VAL A 218 -4.28 10.91 -8.44
C VAL A 218 -4.43 12.16 -9.31
N VAL A 219 -3.52 12.36 -10.28
CA VAL A 219 -3.52 13.55 -11.15
C VAL A 219 -4.11 13.29 -12.53
N GLY A 220 -4.22 12.02 -12.93
CA GLY A 220 -4.49 11.64 -14.31
C GLY A 220 -5.90 11.98 -14.79
N ASN A 221 -6.92 11.89 -13.93
CA ASN A 221 -8.28 12.29 -14.31
C ASN A 221 -8.29 13.81 -14.57
N TRP A 222 -8.40 14.19 -15.84
CA TRP A 222 -8.26 15.58 -16.26
C TRP A 222 -9.39 16.46 -15.72
N ARG A 223 -10.60 15.94 -15.67
CA ARG A 223 -11.79 16.72 -15.29
C ARG A 223 -11.93 16.81 -13.78
N TYR A 224 -11.71 15.69 -13.10
CA TYR A 224 -11.91 15.50 -11.66
C TYR A 224 -10.67 14.89 -11.01
N PRO A 225 -9.54 15.61 -10.97
CA PRO A 225 -8.32 15.05 -10.40
C PRO A 225 -8.48 14.84 -8.89
N ALA A 226 -8.12 13.64 -8.43
CA ALA A 226 -8.37 13.20 -7.05
C ALA A 226 -7.56 13.98 -6.01
N PHE A 227 -6.48 14.66 -6.41
CA PHE A 227 -5.64 15.40 -5.47
C PHE A 227 -6.38 16.53 -4.74
N LYS A 228 -7.46 17.08 -5.34
CA LYS A 228 -8.25 18.17 -4.74
C LYS A 228 -8.82 17.79 -3.37
N GLU A 229 -9.06 16.50 -3.17
CA GLU A 229 -9.66 15.94 -1.96
C GLU A 229 -8.64 15.27 -1.02
N LEU A 230 -7.34 15.33 -1.31
CA LEU A 230 -6.31 14.79 -0.41
C LEU A 230 -6.33 15.54 0.91
N SER A 231 -6.15 14.81 2.02
CA SER A 231 -6.13 15.41 3.35
C SER A 231 -4.82 16.15 3.62
N ASP A 232 -3.69 15.49 3.34
CA ASP A 232 -2.35 16.01 3.56
C ASP A 232 -2.02 17.17 2.60
N ARG A 233 -1.65 18.33 3.17
CA ARG A 233 -1.32 19.54 2.41
C ARG A 233 -0.04 19.40 1.58
N LYS A 234 0.98 18.71 2.09
CA LYS A 234 2.26 18.50 1.40
C LYS A 234 2.04 17.59 0.19
N LEU A 235 1.34 16.47 0.40
CA LEU A 235 1.01 15.54 -0.70
C LEU A 235 0.11 16.20 -1.74
N ARG A 236 -0.87 17.00 -1.31
CA ARG A 236 -1.71 17.79 -2.22
C ARG A 236 -0.88 18.76 -3.07
N GLN A 237 0.10 19.43 -2.47
CA GLN A 237 0.95 20.36 -3.20
C GLN A 237 1.85 19.64 -4.22
N VAL A 238 2.43 18.48 -3.85
CA VAL A 238 3.19 17.62 -4.77
C VAL A 238 2.32 17.22 -5.97
N ALA A 239 1.13 16.68 -5.71
CA ALA A 239 0.22 16.28 -6.77
C ALA A 239 -0.27 17.46 -7.64
N ARG A 240 -0.44 18.64 -7.04
CA ARG A 240 -0.78 19.86 -7.78
C ARG A 240 0.33 20.29 -8.75
N CYS A 241 1.60 20.13 -8.36
CA CYS A 241 2.74 20.41 -9.25
C CYS A 241 2.74 19.45 -10.45
N ALA A 242 2.65 18.14 -10.19
CA ALA A 242 2.58 17.13 -11.26
C ALA A 242 1.38 17.33 -12.20
N TYR A 243 0.20 17.67 -11.66
CA TYR A 243 -0.95 18.05 -12.48
C TYR A 243 -0.68 19.31 -13.33
N GLY A 244 0.03 20.29 -12.76
CA GLY A 244 0.44 21.50 -13.45
C GLY A 244 1.30 21.22 -14.68
N GLU A 245 2.21 20.25 -14.58
CA GLU A 245 3.05 19.81 -15.72
C GLU A 245 2.21 19.18 -16.84
N ILE A 246 1.23 18.34 -16.50
CA ILE A 246 0.26 17.82 -17.47
C ILE A 246 -0.48 18.98 -18.13
N ALA A 247 -0.98 19.94 -17.35
CA ALA A 247 -1.69 21.10 -17.86
C ALA A 247 -0.81 21.96 -18.80
N THR A 248 0.49 22.11 -18.50
CA THR A 248 1.45 22.76 -19.41
C THR A 248 1.62 21.98 -20.71
N LYS A 249 1.75 20.65 -20.66
CA LYS A 249 1.81 19.79 -21.86
C LYS A 249 0.53 19.93 -22.71
N VAL A 250 -0.64 19.98 -22.06
CA VAL A 250 -1.95 20.19 -22.71
C VAL A 250 -2.01 21.57 -23.37
N ALA A 251 -1.59 22.62 -22.68
CA ALA A 251 -1.59 23.99 -23.20
C ALA A 251 -0.66 24.13 -24.41
N ASN A 252 0.54 23.56 -24.35
CA ASN A 252 1.50 23.59 -25.46
C ASN A 252 0.96 22.86 -26.69
N SER A 253 0.37 21.68 -26.49
CA SER A 253 -0.21 20.89 -27.59
C SER A 253 -1.42 21.58 -28.21
N SER A 254 -2.31 22.12 -27.36
CA SER A 254 -3.47 22.90 -27.80
C SER A 254 -3.05 24.16 -28.57
N SER A 255 -2.02 24.87 -28.09
CA SER A 255 -1.49 26.05 -28.78
C SER A 255 -0.88 25.70 -30.13
N SER A 256 -0.17 24.57 -30.23
CA SER A 256 0.46 24.12 -31.48
C SER A 256 -0.62 23.79 -32.52
N ILE A 257 -1.66 23.07 -32.09
CA ILE A 257 -2.85 22.77 -32.91
C ILE A 257 -3.55 24.07 -33.34
N PHE A 258 -3.73 25.04 -32.43
CA PHE A 258 -4.38 26.31 -32.71
C PHE A 258 -3.59 27.20 -33.67
N ILE A 259 -2.27 27.30 -33.49
CA ILE A 259 -1.38 28.04 -34.40
C ILE A 259 -1.50 27.46 -35.80
N GLY A 260 -1.43 26.13 -35.91
CA GLY A 260 -1.74 25.44 -37.14
C GLY A 260 -3.06 25.97 -37.73
N PHE A 261 -4.18 25.85 -37.01
CA PHE A 261 -5.51 26.26 -37.49
C PHE A 261 -5.60 27.71 -38.01
N THR A 262 -4.72 28.60 -37.55
CA THR A 262 -4.70 30.02 -37.92
C THR A 262 -3.62 30.39 -38.94
N ALA A 263 -2.73 29.46 -39.28
CA ALA A 263 -1.75 29.67 -40.33
C ALA A 263 -2.46 29.90 -41.66
N VAL A 264 -2.04 30.95 -42.38
CA VAL A 264 -2.72 31.57 -43.53
C VAL A 264 -2.70 30.70 -44.80
N ASP A 265 -2.18 29.47 -44.73
CA ASP A 265 -2.15 28.55 -45.86
C ASP A 265 -3.48 27.79 -45.96
N GLU A 266 -4.33 28.18 -46.92
CA GLU A 266 -5.68 27.63 -47.12
C GLU A 266 -5.67 26.10 -47.23
N ILE A 267 -4.63 25.55 -47.88
CA ILE A 267 -4.46 24.12 -48.14
C ILE A 267 -4.19 23.35 -46.84
N TRP A 268 -3.33 23.90 -45.97
CA TRP A 268 -3.02 23.34 -44.66
C TRP A 268 -4.27 23.31 -43.78
N SER A 269 -5.01 24.42 -43.74
CA SER A 269 -6.20 24.53 -42.91
C SER A 269 -7.29 23.58 -43.39
N GLU A 270 -7.48 23.40 -44.70
CA GLU A 270 -8.54 22.57 -45.25
C GLU A 270 -8.25 21.07 -45.09
N SER A 271 -7.01 20.62 -45.32
CA SER A 271 -6.61 19.23 -45.09
C SER A 271 -6.70 18.86 -43.60
N PHE A 272 -6.18 19.70 -42.71
CA PHE A 272 -6.22 19.47 -41.27
C PHE A 272 -7.66 19.59 -40.70
N ARG A 273 -8.50 20.50 -41.22
CA ARG A 273 -9.93 20.60 -40.86
C ARG A 273 -10.70 19.34 -41.23
N ASN A 274 -10.51 18.84 -42.45
CA ASN A 274 -11.13 17.58 -42.90
C ASN A 274 -10.56 16.37 -42.12
N SER A 275 -9.32 16.49 -41.65
CA SER A 275 -8.60 15.52 -40.81
C SER A 275 -8.83 15.67 -39.30
N ILE A 276 -9.70 16.54 -38.79
CA ILE A 276 -9.97 16.61 -37.34
C ILE A 276 -11.47 16.63 -37.04
N CYS A 277 -12.29 17.22 -37.91
CA CYS A 277 -13.74 17.22 -37.78
C CYS A 277 -14.34 15.99 -38.46
N GLU A 278 -15.38 15.37 -37.90
CA GLU A 278 -16.30 14.60 -38.74
C GLU A 278 -16.99 15.56 -39.74
N PRO A 279 -17.37 15.12 -40.95
CA PRO A 279 -18.01 15.97 -41.97
C PRO A 279 -19.28 16.71 -41.49
N GLN A 280 -19.82 16.31 -40.34
CA GLN A 280 -21.05 16.83 -39.74
C GLN A 280 -20.79 17.83 -38.59
N GLU A 281 -19.56 17.89 -38.05
CA GLU A 281 -19.16 18.83 -37.01
C GLU A 281 -18.55 20.08 -37.66
N THR A 282 -19.33 21.15 -37.71
CA THR A 282 -18.89 22.40 -38.37
C THR A 282 -17.87 23.17 -37.52
N TRP A 283 -17.01 23.97 -38.18
CA TRP A 283 -16.01 24.84 -37.56
C TRP A 283 -16.54 25.76 -36.44
N SER A 284 -17.82 26.18 -36.52
CA SER A 284 -18.45 26.91 -35.43
C SER A 284 -18.53 26.06 -34.18
N MET A 285 -18.82 24.76 -34.29
CA MET A 285 -18.86 23.84 -33.17
C MET A 285 -17.49 23.67 -32.53
N ILE A 286 -16.39 23.43 -33.26
CA ILE A 286 -15.06 23.27 -32.62
C ILE A 286 -14.60 24.57 -31.95
N ARG A 287 -14.76 25.72 -32.60
CA ARG A 287 -14.42 27.02 -32.01
C ARG A 287 -15.29 27.31 -30.78
N GLU A 288 -16.58 27.01 -30.83
CA GLU A 288 -17.52 27.13 -29.72
C GLU A 288 -17.22 26.10 -28.61
N TYR A 289 -16.80 24.87 -28.95
CA TYR A 289 -16.31 23.81 -28.06
C TYR A 289 -15.05 24.24 -27.29
N PHE A 290 -14.07 24.82 -27.99
CA PHE A 290 -12.85 25.35 -27.35
C PHE A 290 -13.13 26.58 -26.48
N LEU A 291 -14.19 27.35 -26.79
CA LEU A 291 -14.66 28.47 -25.96
C LEU A 291 -15.45 27.97 -24.73
N TYR A 292 -16.11 26.83 -24.82
CA TYR A 292 -16.77 26.12 -23.71
C TYR A 292 -15.85 24.99 -23.17
N GLN A 293 -14.67 25.36 -22.66
CA GLN A 293 -13.62 24.44 -22.17
C GLN A 293 -14.07 23.39 -21.14
N GLU A 294 -15.23 23.58 -20.49
CA GLU A 294 -15.75 22.66 -19.47
C GLU A 294 -16.29 21.32 -20.02
N GLN A 295 -16.40 21.15 -21.35
CA GLN A 295 -16.95 19.94 -21.96
C GLN A 295 -15.94 19.08 -22.74
N ILE A 296 -14.72 19.56 -22.99
CA ILE A 296 -13.73 18.80 -23.77
C ILE A 296 -13.04 17.75 -22.89
N ASN A 297 -13.22 16.48 -23.25
CA ASN A 297 -12.35 15.41 -22.79
C ASN A 297 -11.01 15.50 -23.56
N PHE A 298 -10.04 16.21 -22.97
CA PHE A 298 -8.74 16.43 -23.60
C PHE A 298 -7.95 15.14 -23.88
N PRO A 299 -7.86 14.17 -22.95
CA PRO A 299 -7.21 12.89 -23.24
C PRO A 299 -7.74 12.23 -24.52
N SER A 300 -9.06 12.09 -24.64
CA SER A 300 -9.70 11.49 -25.81
C SER A 300 -9.52 12.32 -27.07
N PHE A 301 -9.62 13.65 -26.95
CA PHE A 301 -9.38 14.56 -28.06
C PHE A 301 -7.97 14.40 -28.64
N PHE A 302 -6.93 14.39 -27.79
CA PHE A 302 -5.56 14.21 -28.26
C PHE A 302 -5.30 12.80 -28.79
N ARG A 303 -5.91 11.78 -28.19
CA ARG A 303 -5.85 10.39 -28.68
C ARG A 303 -6.38 10.29 -30.10
N ARG A 304 -7.56 10.85 -30.37
CA ARG A 304 -8.16 10.86 -31.72
C ARG A 304 -7.26 11.55 -32.74
N ILE A 305 -6.54 12.62 -32.37
CA ILE A 305 -5.57 13.25 -33.28
C ILE A 305 -4.36 12.34 -33.51
N PHE A 306 -3.89 11.65 -32.45
CA PHE A 306 -2.73 10.78 -32.53
C PHE A 306 -2.92 9.55 -33.41
N GLU A 307 -4.13 9.00 -33.45
CA GLU A 307 -4.46 7.79 -34.21
C GLU A 307 -4.78 8.06 -35.69
N ARG A 308 -4.72 9.32 -36.12
CA ARG A 308 -5.04 9.68 -37.49
C ARG A 308 -3.85 9.52 -38.42
N ASP A 309 -4.07 8.75 -39.48
CA ASP A 309 -3.11 8.52 -40.55
C ASP A 309 -3.16 9.60 -41.65
N ASP A 310 -4.15 10.50 -41.61
CA ASP A 310 -4.44 11.53 -42.63
C ASP A 310 -3.89 12.93 -42.28
N LEU A 311 -2.95 13.01 -41.35
CA LEU A 311 -2.28 14.28 -41.03
C LEU A 311 -1.58 14.86 -42.29
N PRO A 312 -1.60 16.19 -42.48
CA PRO A 312 -0.88 16.83 -43.58
C PRO A 312 0.59 16.41 -43.62
N LEU A 313 1.12 16.17 -44.82
CA LEU A 313 2.47 15.63 -45.07
C LEU A 313 3.61 16.46 -44.44
N ASP A 314 3.35 17.72 -44.09
CA ASP A 314 4.28 18.69 -43.52
C ASP A 314 4.19 18.82 -41.99
N VAL A 315 3.24 18.15 -41.33
CA VAL A 315 3.06 18.19 -39.87
C VAL A 315 3.56 16.89 -39.25
N SER A 316 4.59 16.98 -38.41
CA SER A 316 4.98 15.84 -37.57
C SER A 316 4.16 15.84 -36.28
N MET A 317 3.76 14.65 -35.83
CA MET A 317 3.20 14.46 -34.48
C MET A 317 4.10 14.98 -33.36
N SER A 318 5.41 15.04 -33.62
CA SER A 318 6.37 15.63 -32.67
C SER A 318 6.17 17.14 -32.52
N ASP A 319 5.77 17.85 -33.59
CA ASP A 319 5.56 19.29 -33.56
C ASP A 319 4.31 19.66 -32.74
N LEU A 320 3.35 18.73 -32.65
CA LEU A 320 2.13 18.90 -31.87
C LEU A 320 2.32 18.58 -30.37
N ASN A 321 3.47 18.05 -29.95
CA ASN A 321 3.76 17.63 -28.57
C ASN A 321 2.80 16.59 -27.98
N ILE A 322 1.95 15.96 -28.80
CA ILE A 322 0.95 14.95 -28.38
C ILE A 322 1.58 13.65 -27.86
N PRO A 323 2.68 13.11 -28.43
CA PRO A 323 3.26 11.85 -27.93
C PRO A 323 3.65 11.90 -26.44
N GLY A 324 4.07 13.08 -25.95
CA GLY A 324 4.38 13.27 -24.53
C GLY A 324 3.16 13.25 -23.61
N LEU A 325 1.99 13.67 -24.12
CA LEU A 325 0.71 13.64 -23.39
C LEU A 325 0.12 12.24 -23.28
N LEU A 326 0.26 11.44 -24.34
CA LEU A 326 -0.29 10.08 -24.41
C LEU A 326 0.67 9.02 -23.89
N ARG A 327 1.79 9.42 -23.29
CA ARG A 327 2.73 8.51 -22.64
C ARG A 327 2.07 7.88 -21.40
N ASN A 328 2.26 6.58 -21.23
CA ASN A 328 1.91 5.86 -20.01
C ASN A 328 3.15 5.74 -19.11
N ASN A 329 3.12 6.38 -17.94
CA ASN A 329 4.19 6.36 -16.95
C ASN A 329 3.95 5.34 -15.81
N LEU A 330 2.90 4.51 -15.88
CA LEU A 330 2.68 3.44 -14.90
C LEU A 330 3.76 2.36 -15.02
N VAL A 331 4.34 1.96 -13.89
CA VAL A 331 5.44 0.99 -13.82
C VAL A 331 4.95 -0.36 -13.27
N LEU A 332 4.05 -0.35 -12.29
CA LEU A 332 3.53 -1.55 -11.65
C LEU A 332 2.41 -2.18 -12.47
N ASP A 333 1.50 -1.37 -13.03
CA ASP A 333 0.44 -1.86 -13.89
C ASP A 333 1.00 -2.16 -15.29
N ARG A 334 1.19 -3.44 -15.58
CA ARG A 334 1.71 -3.92 -16.88
C ARG A 334 0.63 -4.12 -17.94
N SER A 335 -0.62 -3.74 -17.64
CA SER A 335 -1.69 -3.79 -18.62
C SER A 335 -1.39 -2.82 -19.76
N PRO A 336 -1.70 -3.16 -21.02
CA PRO A 336 -1.46 -2.29 -22.16
C PRO A 336 -2.46 -1.13 -22.16
N ARG A 337 -2.28 -0.17 -21.23
CA ARG A 337 -3.16 1.00 -21.09
C ARG A 337 -2.75 2.11 -22.01
N SER A 338 -3.77 2.77 -22.52
CA SER A 338 -3.66 3.81 -23.52
C SER A 338 -4.48 5.03 -23.06
N PRO A 339 -3.84 6.17 -22.72
CA PRO A 339 -4.56 7.38 -22.30
C PRO A 339 -5.59 7.82 -23.35
N GLY A 340 -6.82 8.13 -22.92
CA GLY A 340 -7.86 8.65 -23.81
C GLY A 340 -8.47 7.66 -24.81
N GLU A 341 -8.27 6.35 -24.63
CA GLU A 341 -8.92 5.33 -25.45
C GLU A 341 -10.39 5.16 -25.03
N SER A 342 -11.33 5.34 -25.97
CA SER A 342 -12.77 5.48 -25.69
C SER A 342 -13.46 4.20 -25.22
N ASP A 343 -12.89 3.04 -25.56
CA ASP A 343 -13.46 1.74 -25.18
C ASP A 343 -12.94 1.27 -23.80
N GLU A 344 -12.03 2.02 -23.19
CA GLU A 344 -11.45 1.71 -21.88
C GLU A 344 -11.90 2.72 -20.80
N GLU A 345 -11.83 2.26 -19.54
CA GLU A 345 -12.11 3.08 -18.35
C GLU A 345 -11.13 4.27 -18.16
N ASP A 346 -10.18 4.45 -19.09
CA ASP A 346 -9.11 5.45 -19.05
C ASP A 346 -9.36 6.62 -20.04
N GLU A 347 -10.59 6.73 -20.58
CA GLU A 347 -11.03 7.77 -21.53
C GLU A 347 -10.78 9.20 -21.01
N GLU A 348 -10.91 9.43 -19.71
CA GLU A 348 -10.72 10.75 -19.06
C GLU A 348 -9.32 10.95 -18.45
N TYR A 349 -8.39 10.01 -18.66
CA TYR A 349 -7.11 9.99 -17.97
C TYR A 349 -5.93 10.35 -18.87
N PHE A 350 -5.08 11.25 -18.39
CA PHE A 350 -3.68 11.30 -18.79
C PHE A 350 -2.85 10.39 -17.87
N LEU A 351 -1.99 9.56 -18.45
CA LEU A 351 -1.08 8.70 -17.70
C LEU A 351 0.37 9.20 -17.74
N CYS A 352 0.60 10.42 -18.23
CA CYS A 352 1.92 11.03 -18.40
C CYS A 352 2.38 11.85 -17.17
N GLY A 353 1.68 11.72 -16.05
CA GLY A 353 2.08 12.33 -14.79
C GLY A 353 3.44 11.80 -14.36
N GLU A 354 4.31 12.68 -13.89
CA GLU A 354 5.62 12.30 -13.37
C GLU A 354 6.02 13.20 -12.21
N ILE A 355 7.03 12.73 -11.48
CA ILE A 355 7.68 13.48 -10.42
C ILE A 355 9.12 13.00 -10.37
N GLU A 356 10.04 13.95 -10.26
CA GLU A 356 11.45 13.65 -10.09
C GLU A 356 11.74 13.14 -8.68
N ASP A 357 12.90 12.50 -8.51
CA ASP A 357 13.26 11.88 -7.25
C ASP A 357 13.53 12.91 -6.14
N GLU A 358 14.04 14.07 -6.54
CA GLU A 358 14.36 15.22 -5.70
C GLU A 358 13.11 15.90 -5.14
N ASP A 359 11.97 15.74 -5.83
CA ASP A 359 10.68 16.31 -5.45
C ASP A 359 9.83 15.38 -4.57
N LEU A 360 10.34 14.19 -4.24
CA LEU A 360 9.67 13.28 -3.32
C LEU A 360 9.53 13.94 -1.92
N PRO A 361 8.43 13.68 -1.19
CA PRO A 361 8.19 14.34 0.09
C PRO A 361 9.04 13.77 1.24
N TRP A 362 10.05 12.95 0.97
CA TRP A 362 10.99 12.39 1.94
C TRP A 362 12.41 12.34 1.36
N ASP A 363 13.39 12.23 2.25
CA ASP A 363 14.79 12.03 1.88
C ASP A 363 15.03 10.55 1.49
N LEU A 364 15.66 10.33 0.34
CA LEU A 364 16.00 9.00 -0.18
C LEU A 364 17.20 8.37 0.53
N GLU A 365 18.04 9.18 1.19
CA GLU A 365 19.23 8.71 1.91
C GLU A 365 18.93 8.37 3.38
N GLU A 366 17.77 8.80 3.90
CA GLU A 366 17.33 8.46 5.25
C GLU A 366 16.94 6.98 5.32
N VAL A 367 17.62 6.21 6.18
CA VAL A 367 17.41 4.76 6.35
C VAL A 367 16.60 4.35 7.59
N ASP A 368 16.52 5.25 8.58
CA ASP A 368 15.94 4.98 9.91
C ASP A 368 14.78 5.96 10.21
N TRP A 369 13.71 5.89 9.40
CA TRP A 369 12.52 6.75 9.54
C TRP A 369 11.34 6.12 10.28
#